data_AF-A0A385I8B7-F1
#
_entry.id   AF-A0A385I8B7-F1
#
_cell.length_a   1.000
_cell.length_b   1.000
_cell.length_c   1.000
_cell.angle_alpha   90.00
_cell.angle_beta   90.00
_cell.angle_gamma   90.00
#
_symmetry.space_group_name_H-M   'P 1'
#
loop_
_entity.id
_entity.type
_entity.pdbx_description
1 polymer ?
#
loop_
_entity_poly.entity_id
_entity_poly.type
_entity_poly.pdbx_seq_one_letter_code
_entity_poly.pdbx_strand_id
1 'polypeptide(L)'
;MFYFYALTFCCLLWLLFHCSVNCSDINIWRECNETYPVPDATLISFRNNGSIPDENNITARCFTDCYGKKTNMLTSDGSFNWTTLEHILSNFKMKHTAMDVLGKCRKDPSDDECMQSYLSLKCVAETILSLINAR
;
A
#
# COMPACT_ATOMS: atom_id res chain seq x y z
N MET A 1 10.64 25.45 39.90
CA MET A 1 9.56 25.62 38.91
C MET A 1 9.99 25.31 37.46
N PHE A 2 11.19 25.68 37.00
CA PHE A 2 11.62 25.45 35.61
C PHE A 2 11.73 23.98 35.15
N TYR A 3 12.14 23.06 36.02
CA TYR A 3 12.29 21.64 35.67
C TYR A 3 10.97 20.92 35.35
N PHE A 4 9.85 21.37 35.91
CA PHE A 4 8.54 20.77 35.67
C PHE A 4 8.04 21.09 34.26
N TYR A 5 8.33 22.29 33.74
CA TYR A 5 8.01 22.69 32.37
C TYR A 5 8.88 22.00 31.33
N ALA A 6 10.15 21.73 31.64
CA ALA A 6 11.05 21.01 30.74
C ALA A 6 10.64 19.53 30.56
N LEU A 7 10.23 18.85 31.63
CA LEU A 7 9.73 17.47 31.59
C LEU A 7 8.39 17.35 30.85
N THR A 8 7.47 18.29 31.06
CA THR A 8 6.19 18.29 30.34
C THR A 8 6.34 18.68 28.87
N PHE A 9 7.22 19.63 28.52
CA PHE A 9 7.55 19.92 27.12
C PHE A 9 8.23 18.73 26.45
N CYS A 10 9.10 18.01 27.16
CA CYS A 10 9.75 16.81 26.62
C CYS A 10 8.73 15.68 26.41
N CYS A 11 7.78 15.47 27.33
CA CYS A 11 6.67 14.51 27.16
C CYS A 11 5.70 14.93 26.04
N LEU A 12 5.35 16.21 25.92
CA LEU A 12 4.49 16.72 24.84
C LEU A 12 5.19 16.62 23.49
N LEU A 13 6.48 16.92 23.42
CA LEU A 13 7.30 16.70 22.23
C LEU A 13 7.44 15.21 21.92
N TRP A 14 7.59 14.33 22.91
CA TRP A 14 7.56 12.87 22.72
C TRP A 14 6.22 12.38 22.19
N LEU A 15 5.09 12.87 22.71
CA LEU A 15 3.75 12.53 22.22
C LEU A 15 3.52 13.03 20.78
N LEU A 16 4.07 14.20 20.42
CA LEU A 16 4.04 14.73 19.05
C LEU A 16 5.02 13.97 18.12
N PHE A 17 6.17 13.52 18.61
CA PHE A 17 7.16 12.78 17.83
C PHE A 17 6.77 11.32 17.58
N HIS A 18 6.09 10.67 18.55
CA HIS A 18 5.66 9.27 18.43
C HIS A 18 4.47 9.04 17.48
N CYS A 19 3.82 10.10 16.99
CA CYS A 19 2.82 10.01 15.91
C CYS A 19 3.42 10.19 14.50
N SER A 20 4.75 10.38 14.36
CA SER A 20 5.35 10.75 13.08
C SER A 20 5.77 9.59 12.18
N VAL A 21 5.66 8.34 12.63
CA VAL A 21 6.06 7.17 11.83
C VAL A 21 4.96 6.11 11.86
N ASN A 22 4.20 6.01 10.76
CA ASN A 22 3.19 4.99 10.39
C ASN A 22 1.68 5.21 10.66
N CYS A 23 1.21 6.38 11.10
CA CYS A 23 -0.23 6.61 11.28
C CYS A 23 -1.04 6.66 9.96
N SER A 24 -0.44 6.99 8.82
CA SER A 24 -1.17 7.16 7.56
C SER A 24 -1.71 5.84 7.00
N ASP A 25 -0.92 4.77 7.06
CA ASP A 25 -1.27 3.48 6.43
C ASP A 25 -2.41 2.79 7.20
N ILE A 26 -2.35 2.82 8.54
CA ILE A 26 -3.38 2.26 9.43
C ILE A 26 -4.74 2.94 9.21
N ASN A 27 -4.75 4.26 9.00
CA ASN A 27 -5.98 5.00 8.74
C ASN A 27 -6.59 4.65 7.37
N ILE A 28 -5.78 4.57 6.32
CA ILE A 28 -6.23 4.16 4.99
C ILE A 28 -6.80 2.74 5.02
N TRP A 29 -6.13 1.84 5.74
CA TRP A 29 -6.55 0.46 5.92
C TRP A 29 -7.94 0.38 6.57
N ARG A 30 -8.14 1.11 7.67
CA ARG A 30 -9.42 1.16 8.38
C ARG A 30 -10.52 1.73 7.48
N GLU A 31 -10.26 2.84 6.79
CA GLU A 31 -11.24 3.49 5.91
C GLU A 31 -11.68 2.55 4.76
N CYS A 32 -10.75 1.84 4.14
CA CYS A 32 -11.09 0.88 3.10
C CYS A 32 -11.82 -0.33 3.67
N ASN A 33 -11.50 -0.78 4.89
CA ASN A 33 -12.17 -1.91 5.52
C ASN A 33 -13.60 -1.56 5.98
N GLU A 34 -13.85 -0.31 6.39
CA GLU A 34 -15.20 0.18 6.70
C GLU A 34 -16.11 0.14 5.48
N THR A 35 -15.56 0.42 4.28
CA THR A 35 -16.32 0.40 3.02
C THR A 35 -16.42 -1.01 2.44
N TYR A 36 -15.32 -1.76 2.50
CA TYR A 36 -15.17 -3.10 1.95
C TYR A 36 -14.68 -4.02 3.07
N PRO A 37 -15.59 -4.59 3.88
CA PRO A 37 -15.21 -5.40 5.03
C PRO A 37 -14.56 -6.71 4.57
N VAL A 38 -13.28 -6.86 4.89
CA VAL A 38 -12.45 -8.01 4.50
C VAL A 38 -11.81 -8.59 5.76
N PRO A 39 -11.77 -9.93 5.92
CA PRO A 39 -11.10 -10.56 7.04
C PRO A 39 -9.60 -10.23 7.06
N ASP A 40 -9.03 -10.01 8.25
CA ASP A 40 -7.61 -9.70 8.41
C ASP A 40 -6.70 -10.73 7.74
N ALA A 41 -7.06 -12.01 7.75
CA ALA A 41 -6.29 -13.08 7.10
C ALA A 41 -6.11 -12.83 5.59
N THR A 42 -7.15 -12.35 4.91
CA THR A 42 -7.11 -12.00 3.49
C THR A 42 -6.20 -10.80 3.25
N LEU A 43 -6.29 -9.79 4.12
CA LEU A 43 -5.47 -8.58 4.04
C LEU A 43 -3.99 -8.86 4.32
N ILE A 44 -3.71 -9.75 5.27
CA ILE A 44 -2.36 -10.24 5.57
C ILE A 44 -1.79 -10.99 4.38
N SER A 45 -2.59 -11.84 3.71
CA SER A 45 -2.16 -12.52 2.48
C SER A 45 -1.80 -11.51 1.39
N PHE A 46 -2.63 -10.49 1.16
CA PHE A 46 -2.35 -9.47 0.17
C PHE A 46 -1.07 -8.69 0.49
N ARG A 47 -0.87 -8.27 1.75
CA ARG A 47 0.36 -7.57 2.17
C ARG A 47 1.61 -8.42 1.97
N ASN A 48 1.55 -9.70 2.32
CA ASN A 48 2.73 -10.55 2.33
C ASN A 48 3.07 -11.11 0.94
N ASN A 49 2.05 -11.41 0.14
CA ASN A 49 2.19 -12.19 -1.10
C ASN A 49 1.75 -11.42 -2.35
N GLY A 50 1.08 -10.27 -2.19
CA GLY A 50 0.43 -9.56 -3.30
C GLY A 50 -0.89 -10.18 -3.74
N SER A 51 -1.32 -11.29 -3.12
CA SER A 51 -2.47 -12.08 -3.57
C SER A 51 -3.57 -12.20 -2.52
N ILE A 52 -4.82 -12.19 -2.99
CA ILE A 52 -6.01 -12.48 -2.20
C ILE A 52 -6.26 -14.00 -2.29
N PRO A 53 -6.58 -14.72 -1.19
CA PRO A 53 -6.79 -16.17 -1.24
C PRO A 53 -7.93 -16.62 -2.17
N ASP A 54 -9.02 -15.85 -2.21
CA ASP A 54 -10.12 -16.01 -3.16
C ASP A 54 -10.18 -14.79 -4.08
N GLU A 55 -9.61 -14.90 -5.27
CA GLU A 55 -9.56 -13.82 -6.27
C GLU A 55 -10.93 -13.51 -6.89
N ASN A 56 -11.95 -14.34 -6.66
CA ASN A 56 -13.33 -14.04 -7.07
C ASN A 56 -14.08 -13.19 -6.05
N ASN A 57 -13.51 -12.97 -4.86
CA ASN A 57 -14.11 -12.14 -3.83
C ASN A 57 -14.07 -10.66 -4.22
N ILE A 58 -15.18 -10.16 -4.76
CA ILE A 58 -15.35 -8.77 -5.21
C ILE A 58 -15.02 -7.78 -4.08
N THR A 59 -15.46 -8.04 -2.85
CA THR A 59 -15.21 -7.16 -1.70
C THR A 59 -13.71 -7.03 -1.43
N ALA A 60 -12.97 -8.14 -1.48
CA ALA A 60 -11.52 -8.12 -1.30
C ALA A 60 -10.80 -7.39 -2.45
N ARG A 61 -11.25 -7.56 -3.70
CA ARG A 61 -10.70 -6.81 -4.84
C ARG A 61 -10.96 -5.31 -4.69
N CYS A 62 -12.17 -4.91 -4.34
CA CYS A 62 -12.51 -3.49 -4.16
C CYS A 62 -11.81 -2.86 -2.94
N PHE A 63 -11.51 -3.64 -1.91
CA PHE A 63 -10.61 -3.21 -0.85
C PHE A 63 -9.23 -2.83 -1.41
N THR A 64 -8.64 -3.68 -2.26
CA THR A 64 -7.32 -3.39 -2.85
C THR A 64 -7.34 -2.18 -3.77
N ASP A 65 -8.42 -1.97 -4.54
CA ASP A 65 -8.62 -0.76 -5.33
C ASP A 65 -8.67 0.50 -4.44
N CYS A 66 -9.50 0.49 -3.40
CA CYS A 66 -9.59 1.58 -2.42
C CYS A 66 -8.23 1.90 -1.82
N TYR A 67 -7.51 0.87 -1.39
CA TYR A 67 -6.20 1.00 -0.77
C TYR A 67 -5.18 1.59 -1.75
N GLY A 68 -5.12 1.07 -2.98
CA GLY A 68 -4.21 1.57 -4.02
C GLY A 68 -4.46 3.02 -4.40
N LYS A 69 -5.73 3.43 -4.49
CA LYS A 69 -6.12 4.82 -4.78
C LYS A 69 -5.77 5.76 -3.61
N LYS A 70 -6.09 5.39 -2.37
CA LYS A 70 -5.82 6.23 -1.18
C LYS A 70 -4.33 6.35 -0.84
N THR A 71 -3.54 5.31 -1.15
CA THR A 71 -2.08 5.36 -1.03
C THR A 71 -1.40 6.04 -2.22
N ASN A 72 -2.19 6.53 -3.20
CA ASN A 72 -1.70 7.12 -4.44
C ASN A 72 -0.78 6.19 -5.26
N MET A 73 -0.87 4.86 -5.08
CA MET A 73 -0.22 3.89 -5.97
C MET A 73 -0.99 3.78 -7.29
N LEU A 74 -2.31 3.95 -7.22
CA LEU A 74 -3.20 4.03 -8.37
C LEU A 74 -3.77 5.45 -8.49
N THR A 75 -3.97 5.90 -9.72
CA THR A 75 -4.78 7.07 -10.06
C THR A 75 -6.27 6.72 -9.97
N SER A 76 -7.14 7.73 -10.04
CA SER A 76 -8.60 7.53 -9.90
C SER A 76 -9.21 6.62 -10.97
N ASP A 77 -8.57 6.49 -12.14
CA ASP A 77 -8.95 5.61 -13.26
C ASP A 77 -8.32 4.20 -13.16
N GLY A 78 -7.70 3.87 -12.03
CA GLY A 78 -7.05 2.58 -11.78
C GLY A 78 -5.73 2.36 -12.52
N SER A 79 -5.17 3.41 -13.14
CA SER A 79 -3.83 3.36 -13.75
C SER A 79 -2.74 3.55 -12.67
N PHE A 80 -1.50 3.16 -12.94
CA PHE A 80 -0.42 3.38 -11.98
C PHE A 80 -0.01 4.84 -11.87
N ASN A 81 0.22 5.28 -10.64
CA ASN A 81 0.96 6.51 -10.38
C ASN A 81 2.45 6.21 -10.31
N TRP A 82 3.12 6.34 -11.44
CA TRP A 82 4.54 6.02 -11.59
C TRP A 82 5.45 6.84 -10.66
N THR A 83 5.10 8.09 -10.36
CA THR A 83 5.86 8.92 -9.41
C THR A 83 5.87 8.32 -8.01
N THR A 84 4.71 7.86 -7.52
CA THR A 84 4.60 7.21 -6.21
C THR A 84 5.34 5.87 -6.20
N LEU A 85 5.17 5.05 -7.25
CA LEU A 85 5.85 3.77 -7.36
C LEU A 85 7.37 3.94 -7.40
N GLU A 86 7.89 4.90 -8.16
CA GLU A 86 9.32 5.24 -8.19
C GLU A 86 9.83 5.60 -6.80
N HIS A 87 9.07 6.40 -6.05
CA HIS A 87 9.44 6.80 -4.69
C HIS A 87 9.53 5.59 -3.76
N ILE A 88 8.52 4.71 -3.79
CA ILE A 88 8.48 3.47 -2.99
C ILE A 88 9.70 2.59 -3.34
N LEU A 89 9.95 2.33 -4.62
CA LEU A 89 11.06 1.45 -5.06
C LEU A 89 12.44 2.03 -4.78
N SER A 90 12.57 3.35 -4.79
CA SER A 90 13.81 4.04 -4.41
C SER A 90 14.17 3.78 -2.95
N ASN A 91 13.17 3.73 -2.05
CA ASN A 91 13.38 3.38 -0.64
C ASN A 91 13.93 1.96 -0.46
N PHE A 92 13.64 1.04 -1.39
CA PHE A 92 14.17 -0.32 -1.37
C PHE A 92 15.54 -0.48 -2.09
N LYS A 93 16.11 0.61 -2.63
CA LYS A 93 17.29 0.57 -3.52
C LYS A 93 17.09 -0.32 -4.76
N MET A 94 15.86 -0.43 -5.25
CA MET A 94 15.48 -1.29 -6.38
C MET A 94 15.08 -0.53 -7.64
N LYS A 95 15.29 0.81 -7.66
CA LYS A 95 14.72 1.73 -8.65
C LYS A 95 14.84 1.27 -10.11
N HIS A 96 16.06 1.02 -10.60
CA HIS A 96 16.29 0.70 -12.02
C HIS A 96 15.71 -0.66 -12.43
N THR A 97 16.01 -1.72 -11.67
CA THR A 97 15.53 -3.07 -11.99
C THR A 97 14.02 -3.19 -11.85
N ALA A 98 13.44 -2.55 -10.83
CA ALA A 98 12.01 -2.65 -10.58
C ALA A 98 11.20 -1.88 -11.61
N MET A 99 11.61 -0.69 -12.03
CA MET A 99 10.84 0.10 -13.00
C MET A 99 10.74 -0.59 -14.38
N ASP A 100 11.83 -1.18 -14.85
CA ASP A 100 11.85 -1.93 -16.12
C ASP A 100 10.96 -3.18 -16.07
N VAL A 101 10.82 -3.79 -14.89
CA VAL A 101 9.97 -4.98 -14.70
C VAL A 101 8.51 -4.57 -14.46
N LEU A 102 8.26 -3.51 -13.71
CA LEU A 102 6.92 -2.97 -13.46
C LEU A 102 6.26 -2.40 -14.72
N GLY A 103 7.05 -1.90 -15.69
CA GLY A 103 6.53 -1.56 -17.02
C GLY A 103 5.88 -2.74 -17.76
N LYS A 104 6.10 -3.98 -17.29
CA LYS A 104 5.44 -5.19 -17.80
C LYS A 104 4.12 -5.49 -17.09
N CYS A 105 3.85 -4.88 -15.94
CA CYS A 105 2.54 -4.90 -15.30
C CYS A 105 1.58 -4.07 -16.15
N ARG A 106 0.85 -4.74 -17.05
CA ARG A 106 -0.17 -4.09 -17.88
C ARG A 106 -1.43 -3.87 -17.06
N LYS A 107 -2.13 -2.78 -17.37
CA LYS A 107 -3.54 -2.63 -17.04
C LYS A 107 -4.29 -3.76 -17.75
N ASP A 108 -4.76 -4.75 -17.00
CA ASP A 108 -5.55 -5.83 -17.56
C ASP A 108 -6.89 -5.26 -18.06
N PRO A 109 -7.33 -5.50 -19.31
CA PRO A 109 -8.63 -5.03 -19.79
C PRO A 109 -9.76 -5.87 -19.19
N SER A 110 -9.97 -5.73 -17.88
CA SER A 110 -11.13 -6.24 -17.17
C SER A 110 -12.23 -5.18 -17.16
N ASP A 111 -13.47 -5.58 -17.46
CA ASP A 111 -14.65 -4.69 -17.35
C ASP A 111 -15.02 -4.38 -15.88
N ASP A 112 -14.48 -5.15 -14.93
CA ASP A 112 -14.58 -4.91 -13.48
C ASP A 112 -13.38 -4.06 -13.02
N GLU A 113 -13.65 -2.83 -12.59
CA GLU A 113 -12.67 -1.85 -12.11
C GLU A 113 -11.85 -2.36 -10.91
N CYS A 114 -12.51 -3.03 -9.96
CA CYS A 114 -11.83 -3.57 -8.78
C CYS A 114 -10.89 -4.71 -9.17
N MET A 115 -11.31 -5.55 -10.12
CA MET A 115 -10.47 -6.62 -10.65
C MET A 115 -9.26 -6.07 -11.40
N GLN A 116 -9.44 -5.05 -12.23
CA GLN A 116 -8.36 -4.39 -12.94
C GLN A 116 -7.30 -3.82 -11.97
N SER A 117 -7.73 -3.07 -10.96
CA SER A 117 -6.84 -2.49 -9.95
C SER A 117 -6.13 -3.57 -9.13
N TYR A 118 -6.85 -4.64 -8.75
CA TYR A 118 -6.28 -5.78 -8.05
C TYR A 118 -5.16 -6.45 -8.84
N LEU A 119 -5.40 -6.81 -10.11
CA LEU A 119 -4.41 -7.48 -10.95
C LEU A 119 -3.16 -6.62 -11.17
N SER A 120 -3.36 -5.31 -11.31
CA SER A 120 -2.28 -4.34 -11.42
C SER A 120 -1.42 -4.34 -10.15
N LEU A 121 -2.03 -4.17 -8.97
CA LEU A 121 -1.32 -4.16 -7.70
C LEU A 121 -0.66 -5.52 -7.37
N LYS A 122 -1.31 -6.63 -7.71
CA LYS A 122 -0.75 -7.98 -7.57
C LYS A 122 0.56 -8.10 -8.34
N CYS A 123 0.58 -7.69 -9.61
CA CYS A 123 1.80 -7.73 -10.43
C CYS A 123 2.94 -6.90 -9.81
N VAL A 124 2.62 -5.72 -9.26
CA VAL A 124 3.60 -4.87 -8.58
C VAL A 124 4.18 -5.59 -7.35
N ALA A 125 3.32 -6.15 -6.50
CA ALA A 125 3.72 -6.85 -5.29
C ALA A 125 4.56 -8.10 -5.61
N GLU A 126 4.14 -8.93 -6.55
CA GLU A 126 4.90 -10.10 -7.01
C GLU A 126 6.28 -9.71 -7.57
N THR A 127 6.35 -8.63 -8.34
CA THR A 127 7.61 -8.09 -8.86
C THR A 127 8.53 -7.69 -7.71
N ILE A 128 8.03 -6.91 -6.74
CA ILE A 128 8.81 -6.47 -5.58
C ILE A 128 9.31 -7.67 -4.77
N LEU A 129 8.44 -8.67 -4.53
CA LEU A 129 8.81 -9.89 -3.82
C LEU A 129 9.89 -10.69 -4.54
N SER A 130 9.78 -10.82 -5.87
CA SER A 130 10.80 -11.50 -6.69
C SER A 130 12.17 -10.83 -6.60
N LEU A 131 12.20 -9.49 -6.54
CA LEU A 131 13.43 -8.72 -6.42
C LEU A 131 14.03 -8.81 -5.02
N ILE A 132 13.20 -8.85 -3.97
CA ILE A 132 13.65 -9.05 -2.59
C ILE A 132 14.26 -10.44 -2.43
N ASN A 133 13.61 -11.48 -2.95
CA ASN A 133 14.07 -12.87 -2.84
C ASN A 133 15.31 -13.17 -3.70
N ALA A 134 15.61 -12.34 -4.71
CA ALA A 134 16.80 -12.47 -5.55
C ALA A 134 18.06 -11.84 -4.91
N ARG A 135 17.94 -11.14 -3.79
CA ARG A 135 19.05 -10.57 -3.01
C ARG A 135 19.50 -11.54 -1.92
#